data_AF-A0A8X6QBR1-F1
#
_entry.id   AF-A0A8X6QBR1-F1
#
_cell.length_a   1.000
_cell.length_b   1.000
_cell.length_c   1.000
_cell.angle_alpha   90.00
_cell.angle_beta   90.00
_cell.angle_gamma   90.00
#
_symmetry.space_group_name_H-M   'P 1'
#
loop_
_entity.id
_entity.type
_entity.pdbx_description
1 polymer ?
#
loop_
_entity_poly.entity_id
_entity_poly.type
_entity_poly.pdbx_seq_one_letter_code
_entity_poly.pdbx_strand_id
1 'polypeptide(L)'
;MLISIGAENLDSGVGVYAPDAESYTLFADLFNPIIEEYHVGFGPSDKHPPKDFGNQYREMEEKVSTTLQGMSGELKGTYYPLTGMDKATQQKLIDDHFLFKEGDRFLQAANACRYWPTGRGIFHNDNKTFLVWANEEDHLRIISMQKGGDLKQVYKRLVDAVNIIESRLPFSHDERLGFLTFCPTNLGTTIRASVHIKVPKLAKNKDQLEAIAARYNLQVRGKC
;
A
#
# COMPACT_ATOMS: atom_id res chain seq x y z
N MET A 1 -20.64 6.12 3.67
CA MET A 1 -19.61 5.05 3.66
C MET A 1 -18.29 5.57 4.24
N LEU A 2 -17.89 6.82 3.97
CA LEU A 2 -16.64 7.45 4.44
C LEU A 2 -16.39 7.51 5.96
N ILE A 3 -17.43 7.67 6.77
CA ILE A 3 -17.31 7.95 8.22
C ILE A 3 -17.55 6.69 9.08
N SER A 4 -18.02 5.57 8.50
CA SER A 4 -18.41 4.38 9.31
C SER A 4 -17.20 3.75 10.01
N ILE A 5 -15.99 3.90 9.48
CA ILE A 5 -14.77 3.26 10.02
C ILE A 5 -14.31 3.92 11.32
N GLY A 6 -14.22 5.26 11.35
CA GLY A 6 -13.90 6.00 12.58
C GLY A 6 -14.98 5.87 13.66
N ALA A 7 -16.24 5.67 13.25
CA ALA A 7 -17.35 5.42 14.17
C ALA A 7 -17.33 3.98 14.73
N GLU A 8 -16.89 2.98 13.95
CA GLU A 8 -16.84 1.58 14.35
C GLU A 8 -15.51 1.19 15.04
N ASN A 9 -14.43 1.92 14.76
CA ASN A 9 -13.10 1.70 15.34
C ASN A 9 -12.56 3.02 15.91
N LEU A 10 -13.00 3.37 17.13
CA LEU A 10 -12.64 4.60 17.83
C LEU A 10 -11.14 4.75 18.10
N ASP A 11 -10.35 3.69 17.94
CA ASP A 11 -8.89 3.68 18.05
C ASP A 11 -8.15 3.95 16.72
N SER A 12 -8.90 4.25 15.64
CA SER A 12 -8.29 4.61 14.35
C SER A 12 -7.60 5.97 14.43
N GLY A 13 -6.33 6.03 14.00
CA GLY A 13 -5.57 7.27 13.92
C GLY A 13 -6.00 8.21 12.78
N VAL A 14 -6.78 7.71 11.80
CA VAL A 14 -7.25 8.50 10.64
C VAL A 14 -8.76 8.34 10.43
N GLY A 15 -9.25 7.10 10.42
CA GLY A 15 -10.69 6.80 10.45
C GLY A 15 -11.49 7.05 9.16
N VAL A 16 -10.86 7.55 8.08
CA VAL A 16 -11.51 7.84 6.79
C VAL A 16 -10.75 7.24 5.60
N TYR A 17 -11.49 6.76 4.61
CA TYR A 17 -10.96 6.15 3.37
C TYR A 17 -11.80 6.57 2.17
N ALA A 18 -11.15 6.85 1.03
CA ALA A 18 -11.82 7.33 -0.18
C ALA A 18 -12.28 6.14 -1.04
N PRO A 19 -13.60 5.88 -1.18
CA PRO A 19 -14.09 4.75 -1.98
C PRO A 19 -13.83 4.90 -3.48
N ASP A 20 -13.67 6.13 -3.97
CA ASP A 20 -13.32 6.47 -5.34
C ASP A 20 -12.52 7.78 -5.39
N ALA A 21 -11.99 8.13 -6.56
CA ALA A 21 -11.23 9.36 -6.75
C ALA A 21 -12.10 10.63 -6.56
N GLU A 22 -13.39 10.54 -6.92
CA GLU A 22 -14.33 11.65 -6.77
C GLU A 22 -14.58 12.01 -5.30
N SER A 23 -14.43 11.05 -4.39
CA SER A 23 -14.60 11.26 -2.95
C SER A 23 -13.63 12.28 -2.36
N TYR A 24 -12.40 12.38 -2.89
CA TYR A 24 -11.45 13.41 -2.48
C TYR A 24 -11.90 14.82 -2.87
N THR A 25 -12.70 14.95 -3.93
CA THR A 25 -13.28 16.24 -4.37
C THR A 25 -14.61 16.51 -3.66
N LEU A 26 -15.52 15.53 -3.65
CA LEU A 26 -16.89 15.68 -3.12
C LEU A 26 -16.92 15.89 -1.60
N PHE A 27 -15.96 15.28 -0.88
CA PHE A 27 -15.83 15.39 0.57
C PHE A 27 -14.53 16.10 0.96
N ALA A 28 -14.08 17.04 0.12
CA ALA A 28 -12.88 17.84 0.34
C ALA A 28 -12.86 18.53 1.71
N ASP A 29 -13.99 19.04 2.21
CA ASP A 29 -14.06 19.68 3.54
C ASP A 29 -13.73 18.73 4.70
N LEU A 30 -13.91 17.42 4.51
CA LEU A 30 -13.52 16.39 5.47
C LEU A 30 -12.08 15.92 5.23
N PHE A 31 -11.70 15.66 3.97
CA PHE A 31 -10.39 15.11 3.65
C PHE A 31 -9.26 16.13 3.73
N ASN A 32 -9.47 17.39 3.34
CA ASN A 32 -8.41 18.39 3.29
C ASN A 32 -7.79 18.65 4.67
N PRO A 33 -8.55 18.87 5.76
CA PRO A 33 -7.94 19.02 7.09
C PRO A 33 -7.13 17.80 7.53
N ILE A 34 -7.60 16.59 7.22
CA ILE A 34 -6.92 15.32 7.57
C ILE A 34 -5.64 15.15 6.74
N ILE A 35 -5.71 15.47 5.45
CA ILE A 35 -4.56 15.46 4.55
C ILE A 35 -3.54 16.51 5.00
N GLU A 36 -3.95 17.72 5.37
CA GLU A 36 -3.08 18.79 5.86
C GLU A 36 -2.40 18.45 7.19
N GLU A 37 -3.12 17.80 8.09
CA GLU A 37 -2.60 17.34 9.38
C GLU A 37 -1.53 16.25 9.19
N TYR A 38 -1.77 15.30 8.28
CA TYR A 38 -0.86 14.19 8.05
C TYR A 38 0.30 14.55 7.10
N HIS A 39 0.03 15.39 6.10
CA HIS A 39 0.96 15.88 5.08
C HIS A 39 1.15 17.39 5.25
N VAL A 40 1.95 17.76 6.25
CA VAL A 40 2.20 19.16 6.64
C VAL A 40 2.53 20.05 5.43
N GLY A 41 1.67 21.03 5.14
CA GLY A 41 1.94 22.13 4.18
C GLY A 41 1.16 22.15 2.87
N PHE A 42 -0.08 21.62 2.81
CA PHE A 42 -0.80 21.40 1.55
C PHE A 42 -2.28 21.89 1.53
N GLY A 43 -2.57 23.09 0.99
CA GLY A 43 -3.84 23.80 1.20
C GLY A 43 -5.09 23.38 0.37
N PRO A 44 -6.27 24.02 0.57
CA PRO A 44 -7.58 23.51 0.11
C PRO A 44 -8.02 23.85 -1.33
N SER A 45 -7.28 24.67 -2.08
CA SER A 45 -7.79 25.39 -3.26
C SER A 45 -7.61 24.69 -4.61
N ASP A 46 -7.11 23.46 -4.65
CA ASP A 46 -6.75 22.78 -5.91
C ASP A 46 -7.73 21.64 -6.23
N LYS A 47 -7.92 21.30 -7.52
CA LYS A 47 -9.07 20.51 -8.01
C LYS A 47 -8.66 19.29 -8.85
N HIS A 48 -9.50 18.25 -8.83
CA HIS A 48 -9.37 17.04 -9.65
C HIS A 48 -10.70 16.64 -10.35
N PRO A 49 -10.68 16.10 -11.60
CA PRO A 49 -11.85 15.56 -12.33
C PRO A 49 -12.10 14.04 -12.08
N PRO A 50 -13.28 13.48 -12.45
CA PRO A 50 -13.73 12.17 -11.95
C PRO A 50 -13.17 10.95 -12.70
N LYS A 51 -13.03 9.81 -12.01
CA LYS A 51 -12.81 8.45 -12.57
C LYS A 51 -13.66 7.39 -11.84
N ASP A 52 -14.20 6.44 -12.61
CA ASP A 52 -15.13 5.36 -12.24
C ASP A 52 -14.39 4.03 -11.98
N PHE A 53 -14.69 3.36 -10.86
CA PHE A 53 -14.15 2.04 -10.51
C PHE A 53 -15.30 1.07 -10.18
N GLY A 54 -15.84 0.41 -11.21
CA GLY A 54 -16.81 -0.69 -11.08
C GLY A 54 -16.20 -2.00 -10.55
N ASN A 55 -17.06 -2.97 -10.22
CA ASN A 55 -16.69 -4.32 -9.71
C ASN A 55 -15.79 -5.13 -10.68
N GLN A 56 -14.47 -4.95 -10.59
CA GLN A 56 -13.49 -5.42 -11.58
C GLN A 56 -12.34 -6.27 -11.01
N TYR A 57 -12.46 -6.82 -9.79
CA TYR A 57 -11.38 -7.56 -9.11
C TYR A 57 -10.67 -8.61 -9.99
N ARG A 58 -11.41 -9.39 -10.80
CA ARG A 58 -10.83 -10.38 -11.71
C ARG A 58 -10.14 -9.76 -12.92
N GLU A 59 -10.74 -8.73 -13.51
CA GLU A 59 -10.16 -8.03 -14.66
C GLU A 59 -8.86 -7.31 -14.26
N MET A 60 -8.84 -6.71 -13.06
CA MET A 60 -7.66 -6.10 -12.50
C MET A 60 -6.57 -7.15 -12.23
N GLU A 61 -6.93 -8.28 -11.60
CA GLU A 61 -6.02 -9.40 -11.40
C GLU A 61 -5.41 -9.88 -12.72
N GLU A 62 -6.23 -10.11 -13.75
CA GLU A 62 -5.78 -10.60 -15.05
C GLU A 62 -4.79 -9.63 -15.73
N LYS A 63 -5.10 -8.33 -15.75
CA LYS A 63 -4.21 -7.30 -16.30
C LYS A 63 -2.89 -7.22 -15.54
N VAL A 64 -2.96 -7.25 -14.21
CA VAL A 64 -1.78 -7.20 -13.33
C VAL A 64 -0.94 -8.46 -13.50
N SER A 65 -1.53 -9.65 -13.39
CA SER A 65 -0.81 -10.92 -13.48
C SER A 65 -0.13 -11.07 -14.85
N THR A 66 -0.82 -10.72 -15.94
CA THR A 66 -0.26 -10.77 -17.30
C THR A 66 0.94 -9.83 -17.44
N THR A 67 0.81 -8.60 -16.93
CA THR A 67 1.91 -7.63 -16.95
C THR A 67 3.13 -8.12 -16.19
N LEU A 68 2.93 -8.68 -14.99
CA LEU A 68 3.99 -9.14 -14.10
C LEU A 68 4.65 -10.45 -14.59
N GLN A 69 3.90 -11.33 -15.23
CA GLN A 69 4.48 -12.54 -15.86
C GLN A 69 5.41 -12.20 -17.03
N GLY A 70 5.26 -11.02 -17.63
CA GLY A 70 6.17 -10.50 -18.65
C GLY A 70 7.46 -9.86 -18.11
N MET A 71 7.74 -9.95 -16.80
CA MET A 71 8.98 -9.47 -16.18
C MET A 71 10.17 -10.38 -16.53
N SER A 72 11.36 -9.80 -16.64
CA SER A 72 12.59 -10.52 -16.98
C SER A 72 13.76 -10.14 -16.08
N GLY A 73 14.90 -10.82 -16.22
CA GLY A 73 16.10 -10.57 -15.42
C GLY A 73 15.85 -10.76 -13.92
N GLU A 74 16.33 -9.83 -13.11
CA GLU A 74 16.15 -9.84 -11.64
C GLU A 74 14.66 -9.78 -11.21
N LEU A 75 13.78 -9.23 -12.06
CA LEU A 75 12.36 -9.06 -11.76
C LEU A 75 11.50 -10.25 -12.19
N LYS A 76 12.08 -11.23 -12.91
CA LYS A 76 11.37 -12.44 -13.33
C LYS A 76 10.82 -13.18 -12.10
N GLY A 77 9.56 -13.58 -12.18
CA GLY A 77 8.88 -14.22 -11.06
C GLY A 77 7.60 -14.93 -11.45
N THR A 78 6.86 -15.36 -10.43
CA THR A 78 5.59 -16.07 -10.58
C THR A 78 4.49 -15.32 -9.85
N TYR A 79 3.31 -15.27 -10.47
CA TYR A 79 2.08 -14.78 -9.85
C TYR A 79 1.32 -15.96 -9.21
N TYR A 80 0.92 -15.78 -7.96
CA TYR A 80 0.17 -16.75 -7.18
C TYR A 80 -1.18 -16.13 -6.78
N PRO A 81 -2.28 -16.53 -7.42
CA PRO A 81 -3.61 -16.10 -7.00
C PRO A 81 -3.91 -16.65 -5.61
N LEU A 82 -4.55 -15.87 -4.75
CA LEU A 82 -5.05 -16.37 -3.46
C LEU A 82 -6.22 -17.33 -3.65
N THR A 83 -7.01 -17.14 -4.71
CA THR A 83 -8.07 -18.06 -5.08
C THR A 83 -7.46 -19.41 -5.49
N GLY A 84 -7.73 -20.46 -4.71
CA GLY A 84 -7.19 -21.80 -4.94
C GLY A 84 -5.80 -22.05 -4.32
N MET A 85 -5.21 -21.07 -3.63
CA MET A 85 -3.98 -21.27 -2.87
C MET A 85 -4.24 -22.16 -1.66
N ASP A 86 -3.42 -23.19 -1.47
CA ASP A 86 -3.51 -24.05 -0.30
C ASP A 86 -3.07 -23.30 0.97
N LYS A 87 -3.60 -23.72 2.12
CA LYS A 87 -3.36 -23.04 3.40
C LYS A 87 -1.91 -23.13 3.88
N ALA A 88 -1.17 -24.17 3.51
CA ALA A 88 0.23 -24.30 3.90
C ALA A 88 1.10 -23.29 3.13
N THR A 89 0.86 -23.13 1.83
CA THR A 89 1.51 -22.10 1.01
C THR A 89 1.14 -20.70 1.50
N GLN A 90 -0.16 -20.44 1.76
CA GLN A 90 -0.62 -19.15 2.28
C GLN A 90 0.06 -18.80 3.61
N GLN A 91 0.08 -19.74 4.56
CA GLN A 91 0.70 -19.53 5.87
C GLN A 91 2.21 -19.29 5.76
N LYS A 92 2.91 -20.06 4.92
CA LYS A 92 4.35 -19.87 4.70
C LYS A 92 4.66 -18.48 4.15
N LEU A 93 3.85 -17.96 3.22
CA LEU A 93 4.04 -16.61 2.69
C LEU A 93 3.77 -15.52 3.76
N ILE A 94 2.84 -15.76 4.68
CA ILE A 94 2.60 -14.88 5.83
C ILE A 94 3.79 -14.91 6.80
N ASP A 95 4.28 -16.10 7.14
CA ASP A 95 5.40 -16.31 8.07
C ASP A 95 6.71 -15.71 7.52
N ASP A 96 6.91 -15.77 6.21
CA ASP A 96 8.03 -15.14 5.53
C ASP A 96 7.89 -13.60 5.40
N HIS A 97 6.76 -13.03 5.88
CA HIS A 97 6.36 -11.62 5.75
C HIS A 97 6.17 -11.13 4.31
N PHE A 98 5.80 -12.04 3.40
CA PHE A 98 5.59 -11.73 1.99
C PHE A 98 4.13 -11.51 1.64
N LEU A 99 3.18 -12.16 2.32
CA LEU A 99 1.76 -12.03 2.06
C LEU A 99 1.06 -11.12 3.08
N PHE A 100 0.10 -10.33 2.62
CA PHE A 100 -0.79 -9.55 3.47
C PHE A 100 -1.68 -10.45 4.34
N LYS A 101 -2.05 -9.95 5.52
CA LYS A 101 -2.90 -10.69 6.45
C LYS A 101 -4.36 -10.61 5.98
N GLU A 102 -5.07 -11.74 6.05
CA GLU A 102 -6.51 -11.78 5.82
C GLU A 102 -7.26 -11.14 7.00
N GLY A 103 -8.31 -10.38 6.72
CA GLY A 103 -9.25 -9.92 7.75
C GLY A 103 -8.79 -8.72 8.57
N ASP A 104 -8.10 -7.75 7.96
CA ASP A 104 -7.87 -6.46 8.61
C ASP A 104 -9.22 -5.78 8.93
N ARG A 105 -9.48 -5.52 10.22
CA ARG A 105 -10.76 -4.97 10.69
C ARG A 105 -11.08 -3.60 10.11
N PHE A 106 -10.06 -2.78 9.82
CA PHE A 106 -10.25 -1.45 9.25
C PHE A 106 -10.66 -1.57 7.78
N LEU A 107 -10.01 -2.46 7.02
CA LEU A 107 -10.39 -2.75 5.63
C LEU A 107 -11.78 -3.40 5.53
N GLN A 108 -12.15 -4.25 6.48
CA GLN A 108 -13.48 -4.84 6.55
C GLN A 108 -14.57 -3.78 6.79
N ALA A 109 -14.38 -2.90 7.78
CA ALA A 109 -15.30 -1.78 8.05
C ALA A 109 -15.39 -0.83 6.84
N ALA A 110 -14.27 -0.66 6.12
CA ALA A 110 -14.20 0.13 4.89
C ALA A 110 -14.84 -0.54 3.68
N ASN A 111 -15.37 -1.76 3.82
CA ASN A 111 -15.86 -2.58 2.72
C ASN A 111 -14.81 -2.91 1.63
N ALA A 112 -13.52 -2.77 1.92
CA ALA A 112 -12.42 -3.04 0.98
C ALA A 112 -12.16 -4.56 0.80
N CYS A 113 -12.65 -5.40 1.71
CA CYS A 113 -12.49 -6.86 1.64
C CYS A 113 -13.65 -7.60 0.93
N ARG A 114 -14.53 -6.91 0.19
CA ARG A 114 -15.65 -7.59 -0.50
C ARG A 114 -15.14 -8.65 -1.48
N TYR A 115 -15.90 -9.75 -1.58
CA TYR A 115 -15.65 -10.90 -2.48
C TYR A 115 -14.33 -11.64 -2.26
N TRP A 116 -13.71 -11.49 -1.09
CA TRP A 116 -12.46 -12.16 -0.75
C TRP A 116 -12.53 -13.69 -0.93
N PRO A 117 -11.49 -14.36 -1.48
CA PRO A 117 -10.22 -13.82 -2.00
C PRO A 117 -10.23 -13.54 -3.51
N THR A 118 -11.39 -13.36 -4.14
CA THR A 118 -11.51 -13.17 -5.60
C THR A 118 -10.71 -11.97 -6.06
N GLY A 119 -9.87 -12.15 -7.09
CA GLY A 119 -9.03 -11.10 -7.67
C GLY A 119 -7.77 -10.77 -6.86
N ARG A 120 -7.52 -11.43 -5.73
CA ARG A 120 -6.36 -11.13 -4.88
C ARG A 120 -5.23 -12.09 -5.22
N GLY A 121 -4.01 -11.57 -5.20
CA GLY A 121 -2.83 -12.37 -5.46
C GLY A 121 -1.55 -11.72 -5.00
N ILE A 122 -0.49 -12.50 -5.09
CA ILE A 122 0.87 -12.07 -4.84
C ILE A 122 1.77 -12.51 -5.98
N PHE A 123 2.57 -11.60 -6.50
CA PHE A 123 3.72 -11.91 -7.33
C PHE A 123 4.98 -11.82 -6.50
N HIS A 124 5.95 -12.68 -6.76
CA HIS A 124 7.32 -12.44 -6.31
C HIS A 124 8.34 -13.00 -7.30
N ASN A 125 9.51 -12.36 -7.35
CA ASN A 125 10.65 -12.90 -8.07
C ASN A 125 11.25 -14.14 -7.35
N ASP A 126 12.10 -14.89 -8.04
CA ASP A 126 12.69 -16.14 -7.53
C ASP A 126 13.49 -15.91 -6.23
N ASN A 127 14.13 -14.75 -6.11
CA ASN A 127 14.93 -14.36 -4.96
C ASN A 127 14.11 -13.77 -3.80
N LYS A 128 12.80 -13.58 -3.99
CA LYS A 128 11.89 -12.92 -3.03
C LYS A 128 12.39 -11.55 -2.55
N THR A 129 13.04 -10.81 -3.44
CA THR A 129 13.53 -9.44 -3.23
C THR A 129 12.67 -8.38 -3.93
N PHE A 130 11.76 -8.83 -4.80
CA PHE A 130 10.75 -8.02 -5.47
C PHE A 130 9.40 -8.74 -5.38
N LEU A 131 8.38 -8.04 -4.87
CA LEU A 131 7.04 -8.57 -4.69
C LEU A 131 6.00 -7.56 -5.15
N VAL A 132 4.84 -8.04 -5.58
CA VAL A 132 3.68 -7.19 -5.88
C VAL A 132 2.45 -7.82 -5.27
N TRP A 133 1.70 -7.06 -4.47
CA TRP A 133 0.37 -7.45 -4.02
C TRP A 133 -0.68 -6.89 -4.96
N ALA A 134 -1.64 -7.72 -5.34
CA ALA A 134 -2.77 -7.34 -6.17
C ALA A 134 -4.06 -7.31 -5.34
N ASN A 135 -4.79 -6.19 -5.43
CA ASN A 135 -6.13 -5.97 -4.88
C ASN A 135 -6.28 -6.19 -3.36
N GLU A 136 -5.30 -5.72 -2.57
CA GLU A 136 -5.43 -5.71 -1.11
C GLU A 136 -6.07 -4.40 -0.63
N GLU A 137 -5.31 -3.45 -0.05
CA GLU A 137 -5.79 -2.11 0.30
C GLU A 137 -5.88 -1.22 -0.96
N ASP A 138 -4.85 -1.28 -1.80
CA ASP A 138 -4.79 -0.63 -3.12
C ASP A 138 -4.78 -1.70 -4.22
N HIS A 139 -5.02 -1.29 -5.47
CA HIS A 139 -4.96 -2.19 -6.63
C HIS A 139 -3.59 -2.88 -6.76
N LEU A 140 -2.51 -2.14 -6.48
CA LEU A 140 -1.13 -2.59 -6.58
C LEU A 140 -0.32 -2.08 -5.39
N ARG A 141 0.39 -3.00 -4.73
CA ARG A 141 1.48 -2.64 -3.81
C ARG A 141 2.78 -3.23 -4.31
N ILE A 142 3.70 -2.37 -4.74
CA ILE A 142 4.98 -2.76 -5.35
C ILE A 142 6.07 -2.68 -4.27
N ILE A 143 6.77 -3.79 -4.04
CA ILE A 143 7.66 -3.97 -2.90
C ILE A 143 9.04 -4.41 -3.39
N SER A 144 10.08 -3.71 -2.95
CA SER A 144 11.48 -4.16 -3.07
C SER A 144 12.08 -4.26 -1.69
N MET A 145 12.73 -5.38 -1.38
CA MET A 145 13.29 -5.64 -0.05
C MET A 145 14.46 -6.61 -0.11
N GLN A 146 15.32 -6.57 0.90
CA GLN A 146 16.40 -7.55 1.10
C GLN A 146 16.91 -7.52 2.54
N LYS A 147 17.75 -8.49 2.90
CA LYS A 147 18.55 -8.42 4.13
C LYS A 147 19.70 -7.44 3.96
N GLY A 148 20.18 -6.88 5.06
CA GLY A 148 21.20 -5.83 5.04
C GLY A 148 20.60 -4.42 4.92
N GLY A 149 21.43 -3.44 4.63
CA GLY A 149 21.07 -2.01 4.62
C GLY A 149 21.37 -1.29 3.31
N ASP A 150 21.50 -2.01 2.19
CA ASP A 150 21.76 -1.40 0.87
C ASP A 150 20.48 -0.80 0.28
N LEU A 151 20.12 0.39 0.78
CA LEU A 151 18.95 1.13 0.32
C LEU A 151 19.07 1.51 -1.17
N LYS A 152 20.29 1.73 -1.68
CA LYS A 152 20.51 2.12 -3.07
C LYS A 152 20.10 0.99 -4.01
N GLN A 153 20.51 -0.24 -3.72
CA GLN A 153 20.11 -1.40 -4.50
C GLN A 153 18.59 -1.64 -4.43
N VAL A 154 18.03 -1.60 -3.22
CA VAL A 154 16.58 -1.80 -3.00
C VAL A 154 15.76 -0.78 -3.79
N TYR A 155 16.13 0.50 -3.69
CA TYR A 155 15.43 1.59 -4.35
C TYR A 155 15.59 1.52 -5.87
N LYS A 156 16.78 1.22 -6.38
CA LYS A 156 16.99 1.02 -7.82
C LYS A 156 16.09 -0.08 -8.37
N ARG A 157 16.03 -1.24 -7.72
CA ARG A 157 15.15 -2.35 -8.14
C ARG A 157 13.67 -1.94 -8.13
N LEU A 158 13.24 -1.13 -7.15
CA LEU A 158 11.88 -0.60 -7.09
C LEU A 158 11.59 0.33 -8.27
N VAL A 159 12.48 1.29 -8.54
CA VAL A 159 12.32 2.25 -9.65
C VAL A 159 12.29 1.54 -11.00
N ASP A 160 13.21 0.60 -11.24
CA ASP A 160 13.24 -0.19 -12.47
C ASP A 160 11.92 -0.96 -12.67
N ALA A 161 11.40 -1.57 -11.61
CA ALA A 161 10.13 -2.30 -11.67
C ALA A 161 8.92 -1.39 -11.91
N VAL A 162 8.82 -0.27 -11.18
CA VAL A 162 7.72 0.69 -11.33
C VAL A 162 7.67 1.22 -12.76
N ASN A 163 8.81 1.63 -13.33
CA ASN A 163 8.87 2.13 -14.71
C ASN A 163 8.37 1.11 -15.74
N ILE A 164 8.67 -0.18 -15.56
CA ILE A 164 8.21 -1.25 -16.47
C ILE A 164 6.71 -1.50 -16.31
N ILE A 165 6.20 -1.45 -15.07
CA ILE A 165 4.76 -1.66 -14.80
C ILE A 165 3.97 -0.48 -15.35
N GLU A 166 4.39 0.75 -15.07
CA GLU A 166 3.71 1.98 -15.50
C GLU A 166 3.69 2.12 -17.03
N SER A 167 4.72 1.62 -17.74
CA SER A 167 4.71 1.60 -19.21
C SER A 167 3.67 0.64 -19.81
N ARG A 168 3.03 -0.21 -19.00
CA ARG A 168 2.07 -1.25 -19.43
C ARG A 168 0.70 -1.08 -18.79
N LEU A 169 0.64 -0.51 -17.58
CA LEU A 169 -0.58 -0.28 -16.81
C LEU A 169 -0.70 1.21 -16.48
N PRO A 170 -1.76 1.89 -16.93
CA PRO A 170 -1.96 3.30 -16.61
C PRO A 170 -2.32 3.46 -15.13
N PHE A 171 -1.51 4.24 -14.40
CA PHE A 171 -1.80 4.58 -13.01
C PHE A 171 -2.68 5.83 -12.89
N SER A 172 -3.45 5.88 -11.80
CA SER A 172 -4.24 7.05 -11.47
C SER A 172 -3.36 8.09 -10.78
N HIS A 173 -3.12 9.19 -11.48
CA HIS A 173 -2.35 10.32 -10.99
C HIS A 173 -3.22 11.59 -11.05
N ASP A 174 -3.11 12.39 -10.00
CA ASP A 174 -3.69 13.72 -9.86
C ASP A 174 -2.57 14.75 -9.76
N GLU A 175 -2.74 15.93 -10.37
CA GLU A 175 -1.72 16.98 -10.34
C GLU A 175 -1.46 17.49 -8.92
N ARG A 176 -2.49 17.49 -8.06
CA ARG A 176 -2.43 17.92 -6.67
C ARG A 176 -1.92 16.79 -5.76
N LEU A 177 -2.63 15.66 -5.76
CA LEU A 177 -2.43 14.57 -4.82
C LEU A 177 -1.38 13.55 -5.25
N GLY A 178 -0.78 13.70 -6.44
CA GLY A 178 0.14 12.71 -7.00
C GLY A 178 -0.57 11.39 -7.31
N PHE A 179 0.06 10.25 -7.02
CA PHE A 179 -0.58 8.95 -7.22
C PHE A 179 -1.71 8.75 -6.20
N LEU A 180 -2.88 8.39 -6.72
CA LEU A 180 -4.09 8.21 -5.92
C LEU A 180 -4.10 6.82 -5.27
N THR A 181 -4.49 6.79 -4.00
CA THR A 181 -4.60 5.59 -3.17
C THR A 181 -5.87 5.60 -2.33
N PHE A 182 -6.25 4.43 -1.83
CA PHE A 182 -7.47 4.23 -1.03
C PHE A 182 -7.41 4.97 0.32
N CYS A 183 -6.25 4.97 0.97
CA CYS A 183 -6.01 5.69 2.22
C CYS A 183 -5.30 7.03 1.95
N PRO A 184 -5.78 8.16 2.50
CA PRO A 184 -5.15 9.48 2.29
C PRO A 184 -3.69 9.53 2.75
N THR A 185 -3.27 8.67 3.68
CA THR A 185 -1.89 8.60 4.18
C THR A 185 -0.90 8.07 3.13
N ASN A 186 -1.39 7.40 2.09
CA ASN A 186 -0.57 6.81 1.03
C ASN A 186 -0.55 7.67 -0.25
N LEU A 187 -1.17 8.85 -0.28
CA LEU A 187 -1.16 9.75 -1.43
C LEU A 187 0.25 10.29 -1.76
N GLY A 188 0.39 10.93 -2.91
CA GLY A 188 1.62 11.58 -3.34
C GLY A 188 2.58 10.59 -3.97
N THR A 189 3.68 10.29 -3.26
CA THR A 189 4.69 9.35 -3.75
C THR A 189 4.28 7.90 -3.61
N THR A 190 3.35 7.57 -2.70
CA THR A 190 3.01 6.21 -2.26
C THR A 190 4.18 5.42 -1.64
N ILE A 191 5.35 6.06 -1.49
CA ILE A 191 6.58 5.40 -1.05
C ILE A 191 6.58 5.28 0.47
N ARG A 192 6.73 4.05 0.96
CA ARG A 192 7.08 3.78 2.35
C ARG A 192 8.43 3.07 2.46
N ALA A 193 9.49 3.84 2.66
CA ALA A 193 10.81 3.29 2.98
C ALA A 193 10.87 2.88 4.46
N SER A 194 11.29 1.65 4.75
CA SER A 194 11.39 1.14 6.13
C SER A 194 12.59 0.23 6.32
N VAL A 195 13.09 0.18 7.55
CA VAL A 195 14.18 -0.71 7.96
C VAL A 195 13.81 -1.45 9.23
N HIS A 196 14.15 -2.74 9.31
CA HIS A 196 14.12 -3.49 10.56
C HIS A 196 15.47 -3.34 11.25
N ILE A 197 15.54 -2.50 12.28
CA ILE A 197 16.78 -2.17 13.01
C ILE A 197 16.66 -2.51 14.50
N LYS A 198 17.76 -3.00 15.10
CA LYS A 198 17.88 -3.17 16.55
C LYS A 198 18.63 -1.98 17.13
N VAL A 199 17.95 -1.17 17.95
CA VAL A 199 18.54 -0.02 18.65
C VAL A 199 18.41 -0.18 20.18
N PRO A 200 19.07 -1.19 20.79
CA PRO A 200 18.76 -1.67 22.14
C PRO A 200 18.95 -0.62 23.25
N LYS A 201 19.80 0.40 23.04
CA LYS A 201 19.97 1.49 24.02
C LYS A 201 18.80 2.47 23.97
N LEU A 202 18.41 2.88 22.75
CA LEU A 202 17.34 3.84 22.54
C LEU A 202 15.95 3.21 22.77
N ALA A 203 15.77 1.94 22.39
CA ALA A 203 14.52 1.20 22.59
C ALA A 203 14.18 0.91 24.05
N LYS A 204 15.07 1.19 25.02
CA LYS A 204 14.73 1.11 26.46
C LYS A 204 13.69 2.14 26.87
N ASN A 205 13.63 3.27 26.16
CA ASN A 205 12.63 4.31 26.38
C ASN A 205 11.89 4.52 25.05
N LYS A 206 10.70 3.92 24.95
CA LYS A 206 9.88 3.96 23.75
C LYS A 206 9.48 5.39 23.38
N ASP A 207 9.09 6.20 24.35
CA ASP A 207 8.68 7.60 24.13
C ASP A 207 9.85 8.42 23.60
N GLN A 208 11.06 8.20 24.12
CA GLN A 208 12.26 8.85 23.59
C GLN A 208 12.58 8.40 22.16
N LEU A 209 12.43 7.11 21.85
CA LEU A 209 12.62 6.59 20.49
C LEU A 209 11.62 7.22 19.51
N GLU A 210 10.35 7.28 19.88
CA GLU A 210 9.28 7.87 19.06
C GLU A 210 9.49 9.39 18.88
N ALA A 211 9.85 10.11 19.95
CA ALA A 211 10.15 11.53 19.88
C ALA A 211 11.35 11.84 18.98
N ILE A 212 12.39 11.00 18.98
CA ILE A 212 13.53 11.16 18.06
C ILE A 212 13.11 10.84 16.63
N ALA A 213 12.39 9.75 16.40
CA ALA A 213 11.91 9.36 15.07
C ALA A 213 11.05 10.48 14.44
N ALA A 214 10.13 11.07 15.23
CA ALA A 214 9.26 12.15 14.79
C ALA A 214 10.04 13.39 14.29
N ARG A 215 11.20 13.72 14.91
CA ARG A 215 12.05 14.84 14.45
C ARG A 215 12.60 14.66 13.04
N TYR A 216 12.66 13.42 12.56
CA TYR A 216 13.11 13.07 11.21
C TYR A 216 11.94 12.64 10.30
N ASN A 217 10.69 12.90 10.71
CA ASN A 217 9.48 12.46 10.02
C ASN A 217 9.42 10.94 9.82
N LEU A 218 9.95 10.18 10.80
CA LEU A 218 9.92 8.72 10.82
C LEU A 218 8.88 8.23 11.80
N GLN A 219 8.24 7.12 11.45
CA GLN A 219 7.28 6.43 12.31
C GLN A 219 7.86 5.12 12.84
N VAL A 220 7.74 4.88 14.14
CA VAL A 220 8.11 3.59 14.77
C VAL A 220 6.93 2.64 14.68
N ARG A 221 7.16 1.42 14.19
CA ARG A 221 6.17 0.34 14.16
C ARG A 221 6.73 -0.94 14.77
N GLY A 222 5.86 -1.74 15.37
CA GLY A 222 6.22 -3.04 15.93
C GLY A 222 6.63 -4.05 14.85
N LYS A 223 7.30 -5.13 15.27
CA LYS A 223 7.50 -6.30 14.40
C LYS A 223 6.15 -6.99 14.21
N CYS A 224 5.68 -7.05 12.97
CA CYS A 224 4.48 -7.82 12.59
C CYS A 224 4.68 -9.33 12.69
#